data_AF-A0A7S0NWN6-F1
#
_entry.id   AF-A0A7S0NWN6-F1
#
_cell.length_a   1.000
_cell.length_b   1.000
_cell.length_c   1.000
_cell.angle_alpha   90.00
_cell.angle_beta   90.00
_cell.angle_gamma   90.00
#
_symmetry.space_group_name_H-M   'P 1'
#
loop_
_entity.id
_entity.type
_entity.pdbx_description
1 polymer ?
#
loop_
_entity_poly.entity_id
_entity_poly.type
_entity_poly.pdbx_seq_one_letter_code
_entity_poly.pdbx_strand_id
1 'polypeptide(L)'
;MLAAVAFPLQEKINPLLSAKLHMPMLLAETGGRSPSLLNGGLEQGIIPSAVVTFALLVSLVEAQGIRVRRAQGDNWLPGDFGTARIAERGSEQFFSLQEGEIWNSRIAMLAILTYVVQEFASGIPTAATVPFW
;
A
#
# COMPACT_ATOMS: atom_id res chain seq x y z
N MET A 1 -1.07 -5.51 0.37
CA MET A 1 -1.01 -5.64 -1.10
C MET A 1 -0.69 -4.30 -1.77
N LEU A 2 -1.55 -3.28 -1.67
CA LEU A 2 -1.33 -1.98 -2.36
C LEU A 2 0.02 -1.33 -2.05
N ALA A 3 0.43 -1.29 -0.78
CA ALA A 3 1.74 -0.76 -0.40
C ALA A 3 2.91 -1.54 -1.04
N ALA A 4 2.79 -2.86 -1.22
CA ALA A 4 3.84 -3.68 -1.84
C ALA A 4 4.05 -3.32 -3.32
N VAL A 5 2.98 -2.88 -3.99
CA VAL A 5 3.07 -2.38 -5.37
C VAL A 5 3.59 -0.94 -5.39
N ALA A 6 3.04 -0.08 -4.54
CA ALA A 6 3.39 1.33 -4.50
C ALA A 6 4.88 1.57 -4.17
N PHE A 7 5.48 0.70 -3.34
CA PHE A 7 6.84 0.85 -2.85
C PHE A 7 7.90 0.93 -3.97
N PRO A 8 8.11 -0.09 -4.83
CA PRO A 8 9.03 0.02 -5.96
C PRO A 8 8.49 0.94 -7.07
N LEU A 9 7.17 1.05 -7.21
CA LEU A 9 6.55 1.83 -8.28
C LEU A 9 6.83 3.33 -8.14
N GLN A 10 6.73 3.88 -6.91
CA GLN A 10 6.98 5.30 -6.70
C GLN A 10 8.44 5.67 -6.92
N GLU A 11 9.38 4.77 -6.64
CA GLU A 11 10.82 4.99 -6.88
C GLU A 11 11.11 5.17 -8.37
N LYS A 12 10.37 4.47 -9.22
CA LYS A 12 10.47 4.58 -10.67
C LYS A 12 9.65 5.73 -11.24
N ILE A 13 8.41 5.90 -10.78
CA ILE A 13 7.47 6.86 -11.36
C ILE A 13 7.70 8.29 -10.88
N ASN A 14 8.05 8.50 -9.61
CA ASN A 14 8.25 9.86 -9.07
C ASN A 14 9.31 10.62 -9.87
N PRO A 15 10.49 10.03 -10.19
CA PRO A 15 11.45 10.70 -11.05
C PRO A 15 10.95 11.06 -12.44
N LEU A 16 10.20 10.15 -13.06
CA LEU A 16 9.66 10.36 -14.40
C LEU A 16 8.60 11.48 -14.42
N LEU A 17 7.74 11.52 -13.41
CA LEU A 17 6.70 12.55 -13.31
C LEU A 17 7.28 13.91 -12.92
N SER A 18 8.18 13.94 -11.93
CA SER A 18 8.85 15.19 -11.52
C SER A 18 9.62 15.82 -12.67
N ALA A 19 10.33 15.01 -13.48
CA ALA A 19 11.03 15.50 -14.67
C ALA A 19 10.07 16.04 -15.75
N LYS A 20 8.95 15.35 -16.02
CA LYS A 20 7.97 15.79 -17.03
C LYS A 20 7.19 17.03 -16.61
N LEU A 21 6.79 17.09 -15.34
CA LEU A 21 5.95 18.16 -14.79
C LEU A 21 6.75 19.32 -14.21
N HIS A 22 8.09 19.27 -14.28
CA HIS A 22 9.00 20.29 -13.72
C HIS A 22 8.73 20.54 -12.23
N MET A 23 8.39 19.46 -11.51
CA MET A 23 8.10 19.49 -10.08
C MET A 23 9.33 19.02 -9.29
N PRO A 24 9.47 19.45 -8.02
CA PRO A 24 10.49 18.91 -7.13
C PRO A 24 10.39 17.38 -7.06
N MET A 25 11.55 16.73 -7.07
CA MET A 25 11.66 15.30 -6.82
C MET A 25 11.46 15.05 -5.33
N LEU A 26 10.33 14.43 -4.94
CA LEU A 26 10.04 14.18 -3.53
C LEU A 26 10.95 13.11 -2.92
N LEU A 27 11.60 12.29 -3.75
CA LEU A 27 12.54 11.24 -3.34
C LEU A 27 14.01 11.70 -3.35
N ALA A 28 14.31 12.96 -3.66
CA ALA A 28 15.70 13.41 -3.81
C ALA A 28 16.50 13.28 -2.51
N GLU A 29 15.90 13.67 -1.40
CA GLU A 29 16.52 13.68 -0.07
C GLU A 29 16.76 12.27 0.48
N THR A 30 15.98 11.28 0.05
CA THR A 30 16.18 9.87 0.41
C THR A 30 17.12 9.15 -0.55
N GLY A 31 17.67 9.84 -1.57
CA GLY A 31 18.53 9.22 -2.59
C GLY A 31 17.75 8.32 -3.55
N GLY A 32 16.47 8.63 -3.82
CA GLY A 32 15.58 7.87 -4.68
C GLY A 32 14.85 6.72 -3.98
N ARG A 33 15.09 6.51 -2.68
CA ARG A 33 14.43 5.47 -1.88
C ARG A 33 13.04 5.89 -1.42
N SER A 34 12.15 4.95 -1.24
CA SER A 34 10.83 5.18 -0.65
C SER A 34 10.92 5.86 0.73
N PRO A 35 10.15 6.94 1.00
CA PRO A 35 10.08 7.56 2.32
C PRO A 35 9.48 6.58 3.33
N SER A 36 10.22 6.29 4.40
CA SER A 36 9.82 5.32 5.41
C SER A 36 10.46 5.65 6.76
N LEU A 37 10.05 4.95 7.82
CA LEU A 37 10.65 5.13 9.14
C LEU A 37 12.16 4.83 9.14
N LEU A 38 12.61 3.87 8.33
CA LEU A 38 14.02 3.47 8.27
C LEU A 38 14.83 4.25 7.22
N ASN A 39 14.20 4.68 6.13
CA ASN A 39 14.85 5.44 5.07
C ASN A 39 14.85 6.95 5.33
N GLY A 40 13.99 7.42 6.24
CA GLY A 40 13.72 8.84 6.44
C GLY A 40 12.75 9.42 5.40
N GLY A 41 12.69 10.75 5.31
CA GLY A 41 11.90 11.45 4.29
C GLY A 41 10.44 11.74 4.62
N LEU A 42 9.92 11.18 5.71
CA LEU A 42 8.51 11.39 6.11
C LEU A 42 8.18 12.83 6.48
N GLU A 43 9.16 13.61 6.94
CA GLU A 43 9.00 14.99 7.39
C GLU A 43 9.09 16.03 6.25
N GLN A 44 9.35 15.58 5.02
CA GLN A 44 9.76 16.46 3.94
C GLN A 44 8.59 16.98 3.10
N GLY A 45 8.61 18.28 2.82
CA GLY A 45 7.69 18.93 1.90
C GLY A 45 6.23 18.65 2.24
N ILE A 46 5.51 18.05 1.28
CA ILE A 46 4.08 17.73 1.40
C ILE A 46 3.82 16.33 2.00
N ILE A 47 4.86 15.53 2.27
CA ILE A 47 4.70 14.14 2.71
C ILE A 47 3.96 14.05 4.06
N PRO A 48 4.29 14.86 5.11
CA PRO A 48 3.57 14.80 6.38
C PRO A 48 2.08 15.06 6.24
N SER A 49 1.72 16.11 5.48
CA SER A 49 0.32 16.47 5.27
C SER A 49 -0.40 15.41 4.43
N ALA A 50 0.25 14.84 3.41
CA ALA A 50 -0.29 13.72 2.66
C ALA A 50 -0.57 12.51 3.54
N VAL A 51 0.37 12.13 4.44
CA VAL A 51 0.19 11.02 5.39
C VAL A 51 -1.00 11.28 6.31
N VAL A 52 -1.11 12.49 6.88
CA VAL A 52 -2.25 12.87 7.74
C VAL A 52 -3.56 12.83 6.96
N THR A 53 -3.60 13.39 5.76
CA THR A 53 -4.79 13.36 4.89
C THR A 53 -5.20 11.92 4.57
N PHE A 54 -4.26 11.06 4.19
CA PHE A 54 -4.56 9.65 3.93
C PHE A 54 -5.02 8.91 5.19
N ALA A 55 -4.43 9.18 6.36
CA ALA A 55 -4.88 8.61 7.62
C ALA A 55 -6.34 8.99 7.94
N LEU A 56 -6.71 10.26 7.70
CA LEU A 56 -8.10 10.71 7.84
C LEU A 56 -9.04 9.98 6.86
N LEU A 57 -8.66 9.87 5.58
CA LEU A 57 -9.46 9.16 4.57
C LEU A 57 -9.64 7.69 4.92
N VAL A 58 -8.58 6.99 5.33
CA VAL A 58 -8.64 5.60 5.78
C VAL A 58 -9.52 5.48 7.03
N SER A 59 -9.43 6.41 7.96
CA SER A 59 -10.29 6.43 9.15
C SER A 59 -11.78 6.56 8.80
N LEU A 60 -12.14 7.30 7.75
CA LEU A 60 -13.53 7.40 7.30
C LEU A 60 -14.03 6.07 6.71
N VAL A 61 -13.20 5.38 5.94
CA VAL A 61 -13.50 4.05 5.38
C VAL A 61 -13.65 3.03 6.51
N GLU A 62 -12.74 3.03 7.50
CA GLU A 62 -12.81 2.13 8.65
C GLU A 62 -14.06 2.40 9.50
N ALA A 63 -14.42 3.68 9.69
CA ALA A 63 -15.65 4.03 10.38
C ALA A 63 -16.90 3.49 9.67
N GLN A 64 -16.90 3.42 8.33
CA GLN A 64 -17.95 2.74 7.58
C GLN A 64 -17.93 1.23 7.81
N GLY A 65 -16.76 0.59 7.77
CA GLY A 65 -16.60 -0.84 8.07
C GLY A 65 -17.15 -1.23 9.44
N ILE A 66 -16.88 -0.42 10.47
CA ILE A 66 -17.43 -0.62 11.82
C ILE A 66 -18.96 -0.53 11.83
N ARG A 67 -19.55 0.41 11.08
CA ARG A 67 -21.02 0.52 10.95
C ARG A 67 -21.62 -0.71 10.28
N VAL A 68 -21.00 -1.20 9.21
CA VAL A 68 -21.43 -2.41 8.50
C VAL A 68 -21.35 -3.63 9.41
N ARG A 69 -20.24 -3.80 10.13
CA ARG A 69 -20.07 -4.87 11.12
C ARG A 69 -21.15 -4.83 12.20
N ARG A 70 -21.47 -3.66 12.74
CA ARG A 70 -22.55 -3.49 13.73
C ARG A 70 -23.92 -3.83 13.15
N ALA A 71 -24.18 -3.46 11.90
CA ALA A 71 -25.45 -3.74 11.24
C ALA A 71 -25.65 -5.23 10.92
N GLN A 72 -24.58 -5.94 10.56
CA GLN A 72 -24.64 -7.37 10.23
C GLN A 72 -24.55 -8.31 11.44
N GLY A 73 -24.04 -7.82 12.58
CA GLY A 73 -23.93 -8.61 13.81
C GLY A 73 -23.11 -9.89 13.59
N ASP A 74 -23.69 -11.02 13.99
CA ASP A 74 -23.04 -12.34 13.91
C ASP A 74 -22.85 -12.85 12.47
N ASN A 75 -23.59 -12.28 11.50
CA ASN A 75 -23.48 -12.62 10.08
C ASN A 75 -22.35 -11.85 9.37
N TRP A 76 -21.59 -11.03 10.10
CA TRP A 76 -20.48 -10.27 9.55
C TRP A 76 -19.28 -11.18 9.26
N LEU A 77 -18.76 -11.08 8.04
CA LEU A 77 -17.54 -11.76 7.63
C LEU A 77 -16.33 -10.83 7.76
N PRO A 78 -15.20 -11.30 8.29
CA PRO A 78 -13.96 -10.52 8.27
C PRO A 78 -13.60 -10.08 6.85
N GLY A 79 -13.25 -8.81 6.69
CA GLY A 79 -12.96 -8.19 5.40
C GLY A 79 -14.18 -7.61 4.67
N ASP A 80 -15.40 -7.73 5.23
CA ASP A 80 -16.58 -7.10 4.63
C ASP A 80 -16.75 -5.64 5.03
N PHE A 81 -16.53 -4.75 4.07
CA PHE A 81 -16.80 -3.31 4.17
C PHE A 81 -18.16 -2.90 3.56
N GLY A 82 -18.99 -3.86 3.14
CA GLY A 82 -20.28 -3.58 2.50
C GLY A 82 -20.14 -3.05 1.07
N THR A 83 -18.98 -3.25 0.44
CA THR A 83 -18.72 -2.87 -0.95
C THR A 83 -19.34 -3.86 -1.94
N ALA A 84 -19.41 -3.48 -3.21
CA ALA A 84 -19.89 -4.36 -4.27
C ALA A 84 -19.06 -5.66 -4.31
N ARG A 85 -19.76 -6.79 -4.47
CA ARG A 85 -19.17 -8.14 -4.50
C ARG A 85 -19.25 -8.71 -5.90
N ILE A 86 -18.19 -9.39 -6.32
CA ILE A 86 -18.10 -10.05 -7.62
C ILE A 86 -18.80 -11.42 -7.58
N ALA A 87 -18.77 -12.09 -6.43
CA ALA A 87 -19.38 -13.40 -6.21
C ALA A 87 -20.30 -13.40 -4.99
N GLU A 88 -21.35 -14.23 -5.04
CA GLU A 88 -22.31 -14.41 -3.96
C GLU A 88 -21.69 -15.17 -2.78
N ARG A 89 -22.07 -14.79 -1.55
CA ARG A 89 -21.57 -15.45 -0.33
C ARG A 89 -21.89 -16.94 -0.33
N GLY A 90 -20.91 -17.76 0.03
CA GLY A 90 -21.06 -19.21 0.13
C GLY A 90 -21.01 -19.95 -1.21
N SER A 91 -20.90 -19.26 -2.34
CA SER A 91 -20.61 -19.89 -3.63
C SER A 91 -19.18 -20.42 -3.66
N GLU A 92 -18.94 -21.46 -4.47
CA GLU A 92 -17.59 -22.00 -4.71
C GLU A 92 -16.63 -20.90 -5.22
N GLN A 93 -17.13 -20.05 -6.12
CA GLN A 93 -16.38 -18.91 -6.64
C GLN A 93 -15.98 -17.92 -5.54
N PHE A 94 -16.85 -17.67 -4.55
CA PHE A 94 -16.53 -16.80 -3.43
C PHE A 94 -15.38 -17.34 -2.58
N PHE A 95 -15.39 -18.64 -2.28
CA PHE A 95 -14.30 -19.28 -1.55
C PHE A 95 -12.99 -19.23 -2.34
N SER A 96 -13.02 -19.54 -3.63
CA SER A 96 -11.84 -19.45 -4.50
C SER A 96 -11.23 -18.04 -4.54
N LEU A 97 -12.06 -17.00 -4.68
CA LEU A 97 -11.60 -15.60 -4.67
C LEU A 97 -11.02 -15.21 -3.30
N GLN A 98 -11.65 -15.62 -2.21
CA GLN A 98 -11.17 -15.32 -0.85
C GLN A 98 -9.83 -16.00 -0.55
N GLU A 99 -9.66 -17.26 -0.97
CA GLU A 99 -8.39 -17.98 -0.86
C GLU A 99 -7.28 -17.26 -1.64
N GLY A 100 -7.59 -16.85 -2.88
CA GLY A 100 -6.67 -16.06 -3.71
C GLY A 100 -6.28 -14.73 -3.07
N GLU A 101 -7.23 -14.00 -2.49
CA GLU A 101 -6.98 -12.74 -1.78
C GLU A 101 -6.06 -12.93 -0.56
N ILE A 102 -6.32 -13.96 0.25
CA ILE A 102 -5.53 -14.28 1.44
C ILE A 102 -4.10 -14.67 1.04
N TRP A 103 -3.95 -15.50 0.01
CA TRP A 103 -2.64 -15.96 -0.45
C TRP A 103 -1.79 -14.80 -0.97
N ASN A 104 -2.37 -13.94 -1.82
CA ASN A 104 -1.70 -12.74 -2.31
C ASN A 104 -1.40 -11.73 -1.19
N SER A 105 -2.26 -11.64 -0.18
CA SER A 105 -2.03 -10.79 0.99
C SER A 105 -0.81 -11.21 1.79
N ARG A 106 -0.63 -12.52 2.02
CA ARG A 106 0.54 -13.06 2.73
C ARG A 106 1.84 -12.77 1.97
N ILE A 107 1.83 -12.97 0.66
CA ILE A 107 2.98 -12.66 -0.20
C ILE A 107 3.30 -11.17 -0.13
N ALA A 108 2.29 -10.31 -0.19
CA ALA A 108 2.51 -8.87 -0.11
C ALA A 108 3.06 -8.40 1.24
N MET A 109 2.69 -9.05 2.35
CA MET A 109 3.28 -8.76 3.67
C MET A 109 4.78 -9.09 3.69
N LEU A 110 5.15 -10.24 3.14
CA LEU A 110 6.56 -10.65 3.02
C LEU A 110 7.34 -9.71 2.08
N ALA A 111 6.74 -9.31 0.96
CA ALA A 111 7.36 -8.40 0.00
C ALA A 111 7.72 -7.05 0.63
N ILE A 112 6.76 -6.38 1.29
CA ILE A 112 7.01 -5.09 1.96
C ILE A 112 8.12 -5.21 3.00
N LEU A 113 8.07 -6.26 3.83
CA LEU A 113 9.11 -6.49 4.83
C LEU A 113 10.49 -6.64 4.17
N THR A 114 10.55 -7.38 3.06
CA THR A 114 11.79 -7.61 2.32
C THR A 114 12.33 -6.32 1.72
N TYR A 115 11.48 -5.50 1.10
CA TYR A 115 11.88 -4.21 0.51
C TYR A 115 12.45 -3.27 1.57
N VAL A 116 11.76 -3.14 2.71
CA VAL A 116 12.21 -2.30 3.82
C VAL A 116 13.57 -2.77 4.36
N VAL A 117 13.74 -4.07 4.58
CA VAL A 117 15.02 -4.64 5.07
C VAL A 117 16.13 -4.47 4.03
N GLN A 118 15.83 -4.73 2.76
CA GLN A 118 16.79 -4.64 1.67
C GLN A 118 17.28 -3.21 1.48
N GLU A 119 16.39 -2.22 1.44
CA GLU A 119 16.78 -0.82 1.27
C GLU A 119 17.56 -0.27 2.45
N PHE A 120 17.16 -0.65 3.66
CA PHE A 120 17.86 -0.24 4.86
C PHE A 120 19.29 -0.82 4.88
N ALA A 121 19.45 -2.08 4.49
CA ALA A 121 20.75 -2.75 4.52
C ALA A 121 21.67 -2.37 3.34
N SER A 122 21.13 -2.22 2.12
CA SER A 122 21.93 -1.93 0.93
C SER A 122 22.10 -0.44 0.64
N GLY A 123 21.16 0.40 1.10
CA GLY A 123 21.09 1.81 0.71
C GLY A 123 20.66 2.04 -0.76
N ILE A 124 20.27 0.98 -1.48
CA ILE A 124 19.89 1.02 -2.89
C ILE A 124 18.36 0.88 -3.00
N PRO A 125 17.67 1.74 -3.77
CA PRO A 125 16.23 1.62 -4.01
C PRO A 125 15.84 0.21 -4.48
N THR A 126 14.72 -0.30 -3.99
CA THR A 126 14.22 -1.63 -4.35
C THR A 126 14.07 -1.75 -5.85
N ALA A 127 13.55 -0.72 -6.52
CA ALA A 127 13.37 -0.70 -7.96
C ALA A 127 14.66 -0.94 -8.77
N ALA A 128 15.85 -0.67 -8.21
CA ALA A 128 17.13 -0.88 -8.87
C ALA A 128 17.72 -2.28 -8.64
N THR A 129 17.16 -3.08 -7.72
CA THR A 129 17.66 -4.44 -7.40
C THR A 129 16.86 -5.54 -8.09
N VAL A 130 15.62 -5.26 -8.51
CA VAL A 130 14.79 -6.19 -9.27
C VAL A 130 15.13 -6.15 -10.75
N PRO A 131 15.52 -7.28 -11.38
CA PRO A 131 15.99 -7.32 -12.77
C PRO A 131 14.88 -7.17 -13.82
N PHE A 132 13.61 -7.11 -13.41
CA PHE A 132 12.44 -7.13 -14.30
C PHE A 132 11.72 -5.78 -14.41
N TRP A 133 12.35 -4.70 -13.91
CA TRP A 133 11.78 -3.35 -13.89
C TRP A 133 12.74 -2.34 -14.50
#